data_AF-A0A3M2E4P2-F1
#
_entry.id   AF-A0A3M2E4P2-F1
#
_cell.length_a   1.000
_cell.length_b   1.000
_cell.length_c   1.000
_cell.angle_alpha   90.00
_cell.angle_beta   90.00
_cell.angle_gamma   90.00
#
_symmetry.space_group_name_H-M   'P 1'
#
loop_
_entity.id
_entity.type
_entity.pdbx_description
1 polymer ?
#
loop_
_entity_poly.entity_id
_entity_poly.type
_entity_poly.pdbx_seq_one_letter_code
_entity_poly.pdbx_strand_id
1 'polypeptide(L)'
;MGLGRVAIATVATAWLVTACASGDAGGGDPTCPTPPCADAATPAVDAATAPPDATPAPDATPLPDAAPLGGFGDPCSDKGECESNICVLAGIGGLCTETCVAGSCPDGYGCVGVFGAIEPGVVADVCMPESTQLCTTCEADSECSLIGADKCIPYPDGKRFCGQDCSLVECPDGYRCDTVSIDGTDYQQCIPQSGACDCDASTAGATEPCDIATPFGTCGGTRTCEGDTGWSACAPPSPTDEPDGAFADDDCDGIDGVVADGVFVAPTGTNFMCGTPAAPCKTIQFGIDSAVAGGLSYVYIQAGTYDEIVTLASGVHLVGGFDSNWTRDDRNQPGHAVTIRGGLDPDESQYVTVIAHDLTATTKVMDLFIQTPDATGTVGGRGRSSHGVHAANSATLVLERVTITAGDGAPGATGAAGDSASTTAAPSGGGGAPGEESFDLCSTSRSAGGAGASNSACPGTAGGTGGAGGSKDSDCSVFSPDFDATAGRAGTNASVSASGSYGAGGAGGSVCNPGGAGRAGRVVNGAAGSGAAAGGQLIGNYWFGRDGGSGGVGEH
;
A
#
# COMPACT_ATOMS: atom_id res chain seq x y z
N MET A 1 32.21 -23.99 -19.61
CA MET A 1 30.96 -24.47 -20.22
C MET A 1 29.83 -23.97 -19.33
N GLY A 2 28.84 -23.18 -19.71
CA GLY A 2 28.54 -22.50 -20.97
C GLY A 2 27.93 -21.12 -20.66
N LEU A 3 28.07 -20.19 -21.61
CA LEU A 3 27.52 -18.84 -21.56
C LEU A 3 26.04 -18.88 -21.97
N GLY A 4 25.13 -18.58 -21.04
CA GLY A 4 23.73 -18.29 -21.34
C GLY A 4 23.54 -16.81 -21.62
N ARG A 5 23.32 -16.44 -22.88
CA ARG A 5 22.91 -15.09 -23.29
C ARG A 5 21.41 -14.93 -23.06
N VAL A 6 21.00 -13.95 -22.27
CA VAL A 6 19.60 -13.53 -22.13
C VAL A 6 19.32 -12.44 -23.17
N ALA A 7 18.32 -12.67 -24.00
CA ALA A 7 17.84 -11.73 -25.00
C ALA A 7 16.91 -10.70 -24.36
N ILE A 8 17.18 -9.41 -24.60
CA ILE A 8 16.33 -8.29 -24.22
C ILE A 8 15.24 -8.15 -25.28
N ALA A 9 13.98 -8.43 -24.91
CA ALA A 9 12.83 -8.16 -25.76
C ALA A 9 12.33 -6.73 -25.49
N THR A 10 12.57 -5.83 -26.44
CA THR A 10 12.04 -4.47 -26.44
C THR A 10 10.60 -4.50 -26.94
N VAL A 11 9.62 -4.24 -26.08
CA VAL A 11 8.22 -4.05 -26.49
C VAL A 11 8.02 -2.55 -26.76
N ALA A 12 7.92 -2.20 -28.04
CA ALA A 12 7.52 -0.87 -28.48
C ALA A 12 5.99 -0.82 -28.59
N THR A 13 5.34 0.00 -27.76
CA THR A 13 3.90 0.28 -27.84
C THR A 13 3.65 1.31 -28.95
N ALA A 14 3.10 0.83 -30.06
CA ALA A 14 2.60 1.68 -31.15
C ALA A 14 1.16 2.10 -30.86
N TRP A 15 0.93 3.42 -30.81
CA TRP A 15 -0.38 4.03 -30.80
C TRP A 15 -1.05 3.86 -32.16
N LEU A 16 -2.24 3.26 -32.20
CA LEU A 16 -3.13 3.27 -33.35
C LEU A 16 -4.41 4.03 -32.99
N VAL A 17 -4.50 5.24 -33.51
CA VAL A 17 -5.74 6.01 -33.65
C VAL A 17 -6.43 5.51 -34.92
N THR A 18 -7.67 5.07 -34.83
CA THR A 18 -8.55 5.00 -36.01
C THR A 18 -9.98 5.30 -35.58
N ALA A 19 -10.55 6.33 -36.20
CA ALA A 19 -11.91 6.77 -36.03
C ALA A 19 -12.74 6.50 -37.30
N CYS A 20 -14.02 6.23 -37.04
CA CYS A 20 -15.24 6.54 -37.81
C CYS A 20 -15.85 5.61 -38.88
N ALA A 21 -17.17 5.45 -38.65
CA ALA A 21 -18.32 5.27 -39.54
C ALA A 21 -18.67 3.82 -39.97
N SER A 22 -19.94 3.35 -39.94
CA SER A 22 -21.27 3.93 -39.66
C SER A 22 -22.32 2.81 -39.78
N GLY A 23 -23.48 2.92 -39.11
CA GLY A 23 -24.68 2.15 -39.46
C GLY A 23 -25.75 2.02 -38.37
N ASP A 24 -26.67 3.00 -38.33
CA ASP A 24 -28.07 3.06 -37.84
C ASP A 24 -28.72 1.77 -37.25
N ALA A 25 -29.62 1.78 -36.27
CA ALA A 25 -30.79 2.65 -36.08
C ALA A 25 -31.47 2.39 -34.72
N GLY A 26 -32.25 3.35 -34.20
CA GLY A 26 -33.39 3.07 -33.29
C GLY A 26 -33.24 3.62 -31.88
N GLY A 27 -33.66 4.88 -31.69
CA GLY A 27 -33.73 5.53 -30.38
C GLY A 27 -34.99 5.20 -29.57
N GLY A 28 -34.99 5.66 -28.32
CA GLY A 28 -36.17 5.73 -27.45
C GLY A 28 -35.80 5.62 -25.98
N ASP A 29 -35.88 6.75 -25.27
CA ASP A 29 -35.77 6.95 -23.82
C ASP A 29 -37.08 7.64 -23.35
N PRO A 30 -37.41 7.79 -22.05
CA PRO A 30 -37.70 6.81 -20.98
C PRO A 30 -39.13 6.97 -20.39
N THR A 31 -39.64 5.96 -19.67
CA THR A 31 -40.35 6.09 -18.37
C THR A 31 -40.69 4.71 -17.74
N CYS A 32 -40.34 4.53 -16.45
CA CYS A 32 -40.57 3.43 -15.49
C CYS A 32 -42.07 3.01 -15.27
N PRO A 33 -42.42 1.99 -14.42
CA PRO A 33 -41.70 0.80 -13.90
C PRO A 33 -42.53 -0.54 -13.85
N THR A 34 -41.83 -1.65 -13.49
CA THR A 34 -42.29 -2.99 -12.97
C THR A 34 -42.68 -4.14 -13.93
N PRO A 35 -42.01 -5.31 -13.81
CA PRO A 35 -42.47 -6.63 -14.29
C PRO A 35 -42.36 -7.73 -13.19
N PRO A 36 -42.63 -9.04 -13.46
CA PRO A 36 -43.57 -9.66 -14.41
C PRO A 36 -44.39 -10.83 -13.81
N CYS A 37 -45.47 -11.23 -14.50
CA CYS A 37 -45.95 -12.62 -14.51
C CYS A 37 -46.21 -13.07 -15.96
N ALA A 38 -45.51 -14.12 -16.37
CA ALA A 38 -45.69 -14.95 -17.56
C ALA A 38 -45.94 -16.39 -17.03
N ASP A 39 -46.60 -17.35 -17.70
CA ASP A 39 -47.18 -17.44 -19.03
C ASP A 39 -48.09 -18.69 -19.10
N ALA A 40 -48.77 -18.85 -20.23
CA ALA A 40 -49.32 -20.08 -20.82
C ALA A 40 -50.81 -20.42 -20.60
N ALA A 41 -51.60 -20.07 -21.62
CA ALA A 41 -52.87 -20.72 -21.99
C ALA A 41 -52.76 -21.32 -23.40
N THR A 42 -53.34 -22.51 -23.59
CA THR A 42 -53.64 -23.12 -24.91
C THR A 42 -55.16 -23.26 -25.09
N PRO A 43 -55.68 -23.39 -26.33
CA PRO A 43 -56.99 -22.83 -26.70
C PRO A 43 -58.16 -23.82 -26.65
N ALA A 44 -59.35 -23.22 -26.53
CA ALA A 44 -60.67 -23.85 -26.56
C ALA A 44 -61.14 -24.22 -27.98
N VAL A 45 -61.97 -25.27 -28.06
CA VAL A 45 -62.86 -25.55 -29.19
C VAL A 45 -64.30 -25.64 -28.68
N ASP A 46 -65.17 -24.89 -29.34
CA ASP A 46 -66.61 -24.80 -29.10
C ASP A 46 -67.35 -25.61 -30.18
N ALA A 47 -68.37 -26.38 -29.81
CA ALA A 47 -69.52 -26.68 -30.69
C ALA A 47 -70.68 -27.35 -29.93
N ALA A 48 -71.79 -26.64 -29.87
CA ALA A 48 -73.09 -27.05 -29.35
C ALA A 48 -73.83 -28.04 -30.26
N THR A 49 -74.70 -28.89 -29.70
CA THR A 49 -76.18 -28.84 -29.85
C THR A 49 -76.89 -30.05 -29.21
N ALA A 50 -78.05 -29.79 -28.59
CA ALA A 50 -78.91 -30.74 -27.85
C ALA A 50 -79.69 -31.73 -28.74
N PRO A 51 -80.28 -32.80 -28.14
CA PRO A 51 -81.74 -32.92 -28.10
C PRO A 51 -82.31 -33.53 -26.78
N PRO A 52 -83.65 -33.62 -26.62
CA PRO A 52 -84.32 -33.68 -25.31
C PRO A 52 -84.93 -35.05 -24.91
N ASP A 53 -85.37 -35.07 -23.65
CA ASP A 53 -86.54 -35.77 -23.06
C ASP A 53 -86.50 -37.24 -22.57
N ALA A 54 -86.88 -37.37 -21.29
CA ALA A 54 -87.64 -38.38 -20.54
C ALA A 54 -87.41 -39.93 -20.64
N THR A 55 -86.90 -40.45 -19.51
CA THR A 55 -87.33 -41.65 -18.72
C THR A 55 -87.10 -43.09 -19.24
N PRO A 56 -87.07 -44.15 -18.38
CA PRO A 56 -86.91 -44.23 -16.91
C PRO A 56 -85.72 -45.13 -16.45
N ALA A 57 -85.48 -45.14 -15.14
CA ALA A 57 -84.45 -45.91 -14.44
C ALA A 57 -84.43 -47.43 -14.75
N PRO A 58 -83.28 -48.08 -14.54
CA PRO A 58 -83.30 -49.34 -13.83
C PRO A 58 -82.30 -49.40 -12.66
N ASP A 59 -82.81 -50.02 -11.61
CA ASP A 59 -82.15 -50.78 -10.57
C ASP A 59 -81.16 -50.13 -9.60
N ALA A 60 -81.61 -50.16 -8.35
CA ALA A 60 -80.87 -49.97 -7.13
C ALA A 60 -79.60 -50.84 -7.11
N THR A 61 -78.46 -50.19 -7.15
CA THR A 61 -77.25 -50.70 -6.50
C THR A 61 -77.43 -50.58 -4.98
N PRO A 62 -77.08 -51.60 -4.18
CA PRO A 62 -77.14 -51.51 -2.73
C PRO A 62 -76.27 -50.34 -2.25
N LEU A 63 -76.74 -49.65 -1.21
CA LEU A 63 -75.94 -48.72 -0.42
C LEU A 63 -74.57 -49.37 -0.15
N PRO A 64 -73.43 -48.69 -0.39
CA PRO A 64 -72.18 -49.17 0.18
C PRO A 64 -72.42 -49.24 1.70
N ASP A 65 -72.18 -50.40 2.28
CA ASP A 65 -72.11 -50.55 3.73
C ASP A 65 -71.29 -49.37 4.26
N ALA A 66 -71.85 -48.63 5.22
CA ALA A 66 -71.18 -47.50 5.83
C ALA A 66 -69.75 -47.92 6.17
N ALA A 67 -68.77 -47.20 5.65
CA ALA A 67 -67.39 -47.42 6.02
C ALA A 67 -67.33 -47.49 7.55
N PRO A 68 -66.63 -48.49 8.14
CA PRO A 68 -66.50 -48.55 9.58
C PRO A 68 -65.99 -47.18 10.06
N LEU A 69 -66.72 -46.58 11.00
CA LEU A 69 -66.34 -45.30 11.58
C LEU A 69 -64.96 -45.44 12.23
N GLY A 70 -64.13 -44.41 12.07
CA GLY A 70 -62.83 -44.33 12.70
C GLY A 70 -62.97 -44.28 14.23
N GLY A 71 -62.20 -45.11 14.91
CA GLY A 71 -62.05 -45.08 16.35
C GLY A 71 -61.23 -43.88 16.81
N PHE A 72 -61.05 -43.78 18.13
CA PHE A 72 -60.19 -42.77 18.72
C PHE A 72 -58.76 -42.82 18.12
N GLY A 73 -58.27 -41.68 17.63
CA GLY A 73 -56.96 -41.55 16.99
C GLY A 73 -56.92 -41.86 15.48
N ASP A 74 -58.04 -42.25 14.87
CA ASP A 74 -58.09 -42.48 13.41
C ASP A 74 -58.18 -41.17 12.63
N PRO A 75 -57.63 -41.10 11.40
CA PRO A 75 -57.72 -39.91 10.57
C PRO A 75 -59.16 -39.67 10.07
N CYS A 76 -59.57 -38.40 10.01
CA CYS A 76 -60.89 -37.98 9.52
C CYS A 76 -60.81 -36.67 8.74
N SER A 77 -61.79 -36.44 7.86
CA SER A 77 -62.02 -35.19 7.14
C SER A 77 -63.33 -34.51 7.57
N ASP A 78 -64.28 -35.29 8.11
CA ASP A 78 -65.54 -34.82 8.67
C ASP A 78 -65.87 -35.57 9.97
N LYS A 79 -66.66 -34.94 10.83
CA LYS A 79 -67.11 -35.53 12.09
C LYS A 79 -67.88 -36.84 11.93
N GLY A 80 -68.60 -37.02 10.82
CA GLY A 80 -69.38 -38.22 10.54
C GLY A 80 -68.52 -39.45 10.18
N GLU A 81 -67.20 -39.28 10.08
CA GLU A 81 -66.24 -40.36 9.86
C GLU A 81 -65.74 -40.96 11.19
N CYS A 82 -66.10 -40.38 12.34
CA CYS A 82 -65.64 -40.80 13.67
C CYS A 82 -66.74 -41.45 14.49
N GLU A 83 -66.43 -42.51 15.23
CA GLU A 83 -67.38 -43.17 16.15
C GLU A 83 -67.95 -42.19 17.18
N SER A 84 -67.12 -41.24 17.62
CA SER A 84 -67.46 -40.18 18.56
C SER A 84 -68.29 -39.03 17.98
N ASN A 85 -68.45 -38.95 16.65
CA ASN A 85 -68.90 -37.76 15.93
C ASN A 85 -68.06 -36.50 16.19
N ILE A 86 -66.77 -36.65 16.52
CA ILE A 86 -65.85 -35.53 16.75
C ILE A 86 -64.60 -35.73 15.90
N CYS A 87 -64.41 -34.86 14.92
CA CYS A 87 -63.20 -34.77 14.11
C CYS A 87 -62.54 -33.42 14.37
N VAL A 88 -61.38 -33.42 15.02
CA VAL A 88 -60.61 -32.19 15.22
C VAL A 88 -59.66 -32.03 14.04
N LEU A 89 -59.89 -30.98 13.23
CA LEU A 89 -59.07 -30.64 12.07
C LEU A 89 -57.81 -29.89 12.53
N ALA A 90 -56.65 -30.44 12.19
CA ALA A 90 -55.35 -30.05 12.69
C ALA A 90 -54.32 -30.06 11.55
N GLY A 91 -53.93 -28.88 11.06
CA GLY A 91 -53.03 -28.78 9.89
C GLY A 91 -53.68 -29.33 8.62
N ILE A 92 -53.07 -30.37 8.01
CA ILE A 92 -53.51 -30.96 6.73
C ILE A 92 -54.43 -32.18 6.85
N GLY A 93 -54.81 -32.57 8.07
CA GLY A 93 -55.72 -33.70 8.32
C GLY A 93 -56.54 -33.52 9.59
N GLY A 94 -57.57 -34.34 9.79
CA GLY A 94 -58.34 -34.39 11.04
C GLY A 94 -58.08 -35.68 11.81
N LEU A 95 -58.34 -35.65 13.11
CA LEU A 95 -58.23 -36.80 14.00
C LEU A 95 -59.56 -37.04 14.72
N CYS A 96 -60.03 -38.28 14.73
CA CYS A 96 -61.15 -38.71 15.54
C CYS A 96 -60.76 -38.68 17.02
N THR A 97 -61.51 -37.94 17.83
CA THR A 97 -61.26 -37.77 19.27
C THR A 97 -62.55 -37.94 20.06
N GLU A 98 -62.49 -37.90 21.39
CA GLU A 98 -63.63 -37.97 22.29
C GLU A 98 -63.64 -36.80 23.28
N THR A 99 -64.80 -36.54 23.88
CA THR A 99 -64.91 -35.55 24.96
C THR A 99 -64.21 -36.03 26.21
N CYS A 100 -63.64 -35.10 26.95
CA CYS A 100 -62.88 -35.42 28.14
C CYS A 100 -63.23 -34.54 29.32
N VAL A 101 -62.89 -35.03 30.50
CA VAL A 101 -62.66 -34.25 31.72
C VAL A 101 -61.17 -34.34 32.08
N ALA A 102 -60.65 -33.38 32.86
CA ALA A 102 -59.23 -33.35 33.23
C ALA A 102 -58.72 -34.74 33.72
N GLY A 103 -57.68 -35.26 33.04
CA GLY A 103 -57.06 -36.56 33.34
C GLY A 103 -57.82 -37.81 32.87
N SER A 104 -58.87 -37.67 32.05
CA SER A 104 -59.62 -38.81 31.48
C SER A 104 -59.14 -39.28 30.11
N CYS A 105 -58.22 -38.54 29.48
CA CYS A 105 -57.68 -38.90 28.19
C CYS A 105 -56.69 -40.07 28.28
N PRO A 106 -56.57 -40.88 27.21
CA PRO A 106 -55.54 -41.91 27.11
C PRO A 106 -54.12 -41.33 27.24
N ASP A 107 -53.15 -42.17 27.64
CA ASP A 107 -51.74 -41.77 27.73
C ASP A 107 -51.26 -41.16 26.40
N GLY A 108 -50.62 -39.98 26.47
CA GLY A 108 -50.19 -39.20 25.31
C GLY A 108 -51.26 -38.26 24.73
N TYR A 109 -52.38 -38.07 25.44
CA TYR A 109 -53.44 -37.12 25.08
C TYR A 109 -53.81 -36.21 26.26
N GLY A 110 -53.89 -34.91 26.00
CA GLY A 110 -54.32 -33.88 26.94
C GLY A 110 -55.80 -33.52 26.73
N CYS A 111 -56.49 -33.15 27.81
CA CYS A 111 -57.87 -32.69 27.74
C CYS A 111 -57.94 -31.19 27.48
N VAL A 112 -58.36 -30.80 26.28
CA VAL A 112 -58.23 -29.42 25.77
C VAL A 112 -59.57 -28.89 25.27
N GLY A 113 -59.91 -27.66 25.63
CA GLY A 113 -61.10 -26.96 25.14
C GLY A 113 -60.95 -26.47 23.71
N VAL A 114 -61.62 -27.13 22.76
CA VAL A 114 -61.60 -26.77 21.33
C VAL A 114 -62.93 -26.10 20.94
N PHE A 115 -62.85 -24.91 20.34
CA PHE A 115 -64.02 -24.17 19.88
C PHE A 115 -64.61 -24.80 18.63
N GLY A 116 -65.89 -25.17 18.67
CA GLY A 116 -66.60 -25.74 17.53
C GLY A 116 -66.40 -27.24 17.32
N ALA A 117 -65.74 -27.95 18.25
CA ALA A 117 -65.42 -29.38 18.08
C ALA A 117 -66.66 -30.30 18.01
N ILE A 118 -67.73 -29.95 18.72
CA ILE A 118 -69.00 -30.72 18.72
C ILE A 118 -70.11 -29.91 18.05
N GLU A 119 -70.32 -28.70 18.54
CA GLU A 119 -71.33 -27.77 18.04
C GLU A 119 -70.67 -26.43 17.64
N PRO A 120 -71.02 -25.87 16.47
CA PRO A 120 -70.53 -24.55 16.07
C PRO A 120 -70.84 -23.50 17.14
N GLY A 121 -69.81 -22.77 17.59
CA GLY A 121 -69.99 -21.68 18.56
C GLY A 121 -69.80 -22.06 20.03
N VAL A 122 -69.48 -23.32 20.35
CA VAL A 122 -69.30 -23.81 21.72
C VAL A 122 -67.89 -24.38 21.91
N VAL A 123 -67.25 -24.09 23.04
CA VAL A 123 -66.00 -24.76 23.44
C VAL A 123 -66.36 -26.11 24.05
N ALA A 124 -65.76 -27.19 23.55
CA ALA A 124 -65.89 -28.51 24.12
C ALA A 124 -64.51 -29.08 24.45
N ASP A 125 -64.38 -29.66 25.65
CA ASP A 125 -63.15 -30.32 26.08
C ASP A 125 -63.03 -31.69 25.40
N VAL A 126 -61.98 -31.86 24.61
CA VAL A 126 -61.71 -33.07 23.82
C VAL A 126 -60.26 -33.53 23.98
N CYS A 127 -60.02 -34.83 23.83
CA CYS A 127 -58.68 -35.41 23.96
C CYS A 127 -57.81 -35.12 22.73
N MET A 128 -56.86 -34.22 22.87
CA MET A 128 -55.90 -33.91 21.80
C MET A 128 -54.58 -34.62 22.07
N PRO A 129 -53.88 -35.15 21.05
CA PRO A 129 -52.53 -35.68 21.25
C PRO A 129 -51.68 -34.61 21.93
N GLU A 130 -50.92 -35.01 22.95
CA GLU A 130 -49.86 -34.16 23.50
C GLU A 130 -48.78 -34.07 22.43
N SER A 131 -48.90 -33.08 21.54
CA SER A 131 -47.84 -32.80 20.58
C SER A 131 -46.68 -32.20 21.35
N THR A 132 -45.78 -33.04 21.83
CA THR A 132 -44.49 -32.59 22.38
C THR A 132 -43.58 -32.20 21.22
N GLN A 133 -43.96 -31.15 20.49
CA GLN A 133 -43.10 -30.47 19.54
C GLN A 133 -41.99 -29.68 20.26
N LEU A 134 -41.84 -29.84 21.58
CA LEU A 134 -40.83 -29.18 22.37
C LEU A 134 -39.44 -29.36 21.74
N CYS A 135 -38.76 -28.25 21.47
CA CYS A 135 -37.48 -28.20 20.78
C CYS A 135 -37.45 -28.72 19.32
N THR A 136 -38.59 -28.84 18.63
CA THR A 136 -38.60 -29.00 17.18
C THR A 136 -38.49 -27.63 16.49
N THR A 137 -37.83 -27.59 15.34
CA THR A 137 -37.68 -26.37 14.54
C THR A 137 -39.03 -25.93 13.98
N CYS A 138 -39.29 -24.62 13.97
CA CYS A 138 -40.55 -24.06 13.47
C CYS A 138 -40.35 -22.72 12.73
N GLU A 139 -41.29 -22.36 11.87
CA GLU A 139 -41.37 -21.02 11.28
C GLU A 139 -42.51 -20.18 11.88
N ALA A 140 -43.58 -20.83 12.34
CA ALA A 140 -44.78 -20.21 12.89
C ALA A 140 -45.36 -20.98 14.10
N ASP A 141 -46.06 -20.27 14.98
CA ASP A 141 -46.71 -20.85 16.18
C ASP A 141 -47.63 -22.04 15.87
N SER A 142 -48.28 -22.04 14.70
CA SER A 142 -49.18 -23.11 14.27
C SER A 142 -48.48 -24.46 14.07
N GLU A 143 -47.16 -24.47 13.96
CA GLU A 143 -46.34 -25.68 13.85
C GLU A 143 -46.02 -26.29 15.21
N CYS A 144 -46.10 -25.48 16.28
CA CYS A 144 -45.80 -25.90 17.64
C CYS A 144 -47.03 -26.44 18.36
N SER A 145 -48.19 -25.80 18.14
CA SER A 145 -49.46 -26.28 18.68
C SER A 145 -50.64 -25.88 17.83
N LEU A 146 -51.58 -26.82 17.75
CA LEU A 146 -52.85 -26.67 17.05
C LEU A 146 -53.80 -25.67 17.73
N ILE A 147 -53.58 -25.40 19.02
CA ILE A 147 -54.37 -24.45 19.81
C ILE A 147 -53.63 -23.12 20.04
N GLY A 148 -52.39 -22.99 19.53
CA GLY A 148 -51.58 -21.78 19.60
C GLY A 148 -51.03 -21.41 20.98
N ALA A 149 -51.13 -22.33 21.95
CA ALA A 149 -50.55 -22.19 23.29
C ALA A 149 -49.03 -22.35 23.27
N ASP A 150 -48.54 -23.34 22.51
CA ASP A 150 -47.12 -23.54 22.26
C ASP A 150 -46.65 -22.55 21.20
N LYS A 151 -45.49 -21.93 21.46
CA LYS A 151 -44.98 -20.82 20.66
C LYS A 151 -43.73 -21.19 19.90
N CYS A 152 -43.60 -20.62 18.71
CA CYS A 152 -42.38 -20.71 17.93
C CYS A 152 -41.38 -19.65 18.41
N ILE A 153 -40.51 -20.03 19.34
CA ILE A 153 -39.65 -19.12 20.08
C ILE A 153 -38.39 -18.81 19.27
N PRO A 154 -38.05 -17.52 19.05
CA PRO A 154 -36.77 -17.14 18.44
C PRO A 154 -35.61 -17.25 19.44
N TYR A 155 -34.49 -17.78 18.97
CA TYR A 155 -33.23 -17.90 19.72
C TYR A 155 -32.18 -16.89 19.19
N PRO A 156 -31.14 -16.56 19.98
CA PRO A 156 -30.13 -15.56 19.61
C PRO A 156 -29.35 -15.85 18.32
N ASP A 157 -29.30 -17.11 17.89
CA ASP A 157 -28.65 -17.56 16.66
C ASP A 157 -29.55 -17.44 15.41
N GLY A 158 -30.74 -16.85 15.57
CA GLY A 158 -31.71 -16.66 14.50
C GLY A 158 -32.56 -17.89 14.21
N LYS A 159 -32.31 -19.03 14.88
CA LYS A 159 -33.16 -20.21 14.78
C LYS A 159 -34.42 -20.02 15.61
N ARG A 160 -35.41 -20.87 15.34
CA ARG A 160 -36.68 -20.88 16.07
C ARG A 160 -37.05 -22.30 16.43
N PHE A 161 -37.49 -22.49 17.66
CA PHE A 161 -37.90 -23.78 18.17
C PHE A 161 -39.20 -23.67 18.94
N CYS A 162 -39.99 -24.72 18.89
CA CYS A 162 -41.24 -24.81 19.62
C CYS A 162 -40.99 -24.93 21.12
N GLY A 163 -41.56 -24.01 21.89
CA GLY A 163 -41.72 -24.14 23.34
C GLY A 163 -43.11 -24.65 23.68
N GLN A 164 -43.24 -25.36 24.79
CA GLN A 164 -44.53 -25.85 25.28
C GLN A 164 -45.11 -24.87 26.31
N ASP A 165 -46.40 -24.57 26.26
CA ASP A 165 -47.02 -23.73 27.29
C ASP A 165 -46.91 -24.38 28.68
N CYS A 166 -46.36 -23.61 29.62
CA CYS A 166 -46.16 -24.05 31.00
C CYS A 166 -46.97 -23.23 32.01
N SER A 167 -48.02 -22.53 31.54
CA SER A 167 -48.89 -21.76 32.42
C SER A 167 -49.73 -22.66 33.34
N LEU A 168 -50.05 -23.87 32.87
CA LEU A 168 -50.89 -24.86 33.57
C LEU A 168 -50.23 -26.23 33.71
N VAL A 169 -49.13 -26.49 33.01
CA VAL A 169 -48.42 -27.78 32.97
C VAL A 169 -46.96 -27.56 33.38
N GLU A 170 -46.41 -28.47 34.18
CA GLU A 170 -45.00 -28.42 34.58
C GLU A 170 -44.09 -28.85 33.42
N CYS A 171 -42.96 -28.16 33.26
CA CYS A 171 -42.02 -28.49 32.20
C CYS A 171 -41.34 -29.85 32.46
N PRO A 172 -41.05 -30.62 31.40
CA PRO A 172 -40.27 -31.86 31.53
C PRO A 172 -38.88 -31.64 32.14
N ASP A 173 -38.28 -32.71 32.65
CA ASP A 173 -36.89 -32.68 33.13
C ASP A 173 -35.93 -32.13 32.05
N GLY A 174 -35.01 -31.25 32.45
CA GLY A 174 -34.11 -30.55 31.52
C GLY A 174 -34.69 -29.27 30.92
N TYR A 175 -35.95 -28.93 31.22
CA TYR A 175 -36.60 -27.69 30.82
C TYR A 175 -36.96 -26.84 32.03
N ARG A 176 -37.13 -25.54 31.82
CA ARG A 176 -37.66 -24.60 32.82
C ARG A 176 -38.78 -23.79 32.19
N CYS A 177 -39.77 -23.45 33.01
CA CYS A 177 -40.81 -22.51 32.59
C CYS A 177 -40.25 -21.08 32.63
N ASP A 178 -40.17 -20.42 31.49
CA ASP A 178 -39.63 -19.08 31.34
C ASP A 178 -40.63 -18.16 30.63
N THR A 179 -40.47 -16.85 30.82
CA THR A 179 -41.33 -15.85 30.16
C THR A 179 -40.69 -15.43 28.84
N VAL A 180 -41.39 -15.65 27.72
CA VAL A 180 -40.91 -15.29 26.38
C VAL A 180 -41.82 -14.21 25.79
N SER A 181 -41.22 -13.10 25.37
CA SER A 181 -41.93 -12.04 24.66
C SER A 181 -41.87 -12.27 23.14
N ILE A 182 -43.01 -12.50 22.51
CA ILE A 182 -43.15 -12.63 21.05
C ILE A 182 -44.07 -11.52 20.58
N ASP A 183 -43.59 -10.68 19.64
CA ASP A 183 -44.29 -9.50 19.14
C ASP A 183 -44.84 -8.57 20.24
N GLY A 184 -44.10 -8.46 21.36
CA GLY A 184 -44.46 -7.62 22.51
C GLY A 184 -45.54 -8.21 23.42
N THR A 185 -45.89 -9.49 23.25
CA THR A 185 -46.79 -10.23 24.14
C THR A 185 -46.01 -11.32 24.87
N ASP A 186 -46.24 -11.45 26.18
CA ASP A 186 -45.54 -12.40 27.03
C ASP A 186 -46.29 -13.73 27.12
N TYR A 187 -45.57 -14.84 26.93
CA TYR A 187 -46.05 -16.21 27.04
C TYR A 187 -45.19 -17.00 28.02
N GLN A 188 -45.78 -17.92 28.78
CA GLN A 188 -45.04 -18.86 29.63
C GLN A 188 -44.70 -20.09 28.80
N GLN A 189 -43.43 -20.36 28.56
CA GLN A 189 -43.01 -21.47 27.71
C GLN A 189 -41.89 -22.29 28.35
N CYS A 190 -41.91 -23.60 28.14
CA CYS A 190 -40.82 -24.49 28.49
C CYS A 190 -39.63 -24.25 27.56
N ILE A 191 -38.52 -23.80 28.13
CA ILE A 191 -37.25 -23.57 27.45
C ILE A 191 -36.22 -24.56 28.03
N PRO A 192 -35.36 -25.17 27.20
CA PRO A 192 -34.29 -26.03 27.72
C PRO A 192 -33.41 -25.26 28.71
N GLN A 193 -32.99 -25.92 29.78
CA GLN A 193 -32.15 -25.32 30.82
C GLN A 193 -30.80 -24.85 30.25
N SER A 194 -30.29 -25.55 29.23
CA SER A 194 -29.13 -25.20 28.41
C SER A 194 -29.28 -23.88 27.64
N GLY A 195 -30.53 -23.44 27.41
CA GLY A 195 -30.84 -22.31 26.55
C GLY A 195 -30.71 -22.60 25.04
N ALA A 196 -30.55 -23.87 24.65
CA ALA A 196 -30.43 -24.29 23.25
C ALA A 196 -31.17 -25.61 23.01
N CYS A 197 -32.03 -25.64 21.99
CA CYS A 197 -32.78 -26.84 21.61
C CYS A 197 -32.00 -27.80 20.72
N ASP A 198 -30.95 -27.31 20.06
CA ASP A 198 -30.09 -28.05 19.16
C ASP A 198 -28.73 -28.44 19.79
N CYS A 199 -28.57 -28.15 21.08
CA CYS A 199 -27.43 -28.57 21.87
C CYS A 199 -27.88 -29.23 23.18
N ASP A 200 -27.59 -30.52 23.26
CA ASP A 200 -27.90 -31.44 24.34
C ASP A 200 -26.78 -32.49 24.51
N ALA A 201 -26.89 -33.37 25.52
CA ALA A 201 -25.90 -34.44 25.72
C ALA A 201 -25.63 -35.34 24.50
N SER A 202 -26.58 -35.47 23.56
CA SER A 202 -26.41 -36.31 22.36
C SER A 202 -25.59 -35.62 21.26
N THR A 203 -25.58 -34.29 21.28
CA THR A 203 -24.90 -33.41 20.32
C THR A 203 -23.65 -32.75 20.90
N ALA A 204 -23.24 -33.14 22.12
CA ALA A 204 -22.01 -32.67 22.75
C ALA A 204 -20.79 -32.81 21.81
N GLY A 205 -20.04 -31.72 21.65
CA GLY A 205 -18.92 -31.61 20.72
C GLY A 205 -19.28 -31.16 19.30
N ALA A 206 -20.57 -30.99 18.97
CA ALA A 206 -20.97 -30.30 17.74
C ALA A 206 -20.48 -28.84 17.76
N THR A 207 -20.18 -28.29 16.59
CA THR A 207 -19.66 -26.93 16.42
C THR A 207 -20.48 -26.15 15.40
N GLU A 208 -20.65 -24.86 15.62
CA GLU A 208 -21.32 -23.99 14.67
C GLU A 208 -20.73 -22.57 14.65
N PRO A 209 -20.90 -21.83 13.53
CA PRO A 209 -20.42 -20.46 13.45
C PRO A 209 -21.19 -19.54 14.40
N CYS A 210 -20.49 -18.54 14.90
CA CYS A 210 -21.06 -17.48 15.73
C CYS A 210 -20.32 -16.17 15.46
N ASP A 211 -20.94 -15.05 15.84
CA ASP A 211 -20.38 -13.73 15.62
C ASP A 211 -19.81 -13.15 16.92
N ILE A 212 -18.59 -12.62 16.84
CA ILE A 212 -17.92 -11.88 17.92
C ILE A 212 -17.94 -10.40 17.54
N ALA A 213 -18.60 -9.58 18.35
CA ALA A 213 -18.59 -8.14 18.19
C ALA A 213 -17.27 -7.55 18.70
N THR A 214 -16.53 -6.88 17.83
CA THR A 214 -15.26 -6.21 18.15
C THR A 214 -15.45 -4.68 18.08
N PRO A 215 -14.51 -3.88 18.61
CA PRO A 215 -14.57 -2.42 18.49
C PRO A 215 -14.59 -1.90 17.04
N PHE A 216 -14.15 -2.71 16.08
CA PHE A 216 -13.97 -2.32 14.68
C PHE A 216 -14.85 -3.11 13.69
N GLY A 217 -15.61 -4.11 14.16
CA GLY A 217 -16.48 -4.89 13.29
C GLY A 217 -17.05 -6.13 13.94
N THR A 218 -17.31 -7.14 13.10
CA THR A 218 -17.78 -8.45 13.53
C THR A 218 -16.81 -9.50 13.00
N CYS A 219 -16.34 -10.35 13.89
CA CYS A 219 -15.43 -11.45 13.60
C CYS A 219 -16.19 -12.78 13.68
N GLY A 220 -15.93 -13.69 12.73
CA GLY A 220 -16.56 -15.01 12.72
C GLY A 220 -15.80 -15.96 13.65
N GLY A 221 -16.47 -16.47 14.68
CA GLY A 221 -15.95 -17.48 15.58
C GLY A 221 -16.68 -18.81 15.46
N THR A 222 -16.34 -19.74 16.36
CA THR A 222 -17.00 -21.04 16.51
C THR A 222 -17.37 -21.27 17.95
N ARG A 223 -18.60 -21.75 18.20
CA ARG A 223 -19.02 -22.23 19.52
C ARG A 223 -19.21 -23.74 19.49
N THR A 224 -18.99 -24.39 20.64
CA THR A 224 -19.07 -25.84 20.78
C THR A 224 -20.19 -26.20 21.73
N CYS A 225 -20.97 -27.23 21.39
CA CYS A 225 -22.01 -27.73 22.26
C CYS A 225 -21.37 -28.49 23.44
N GLU A 226 -21.62 -28.03 24.66
CA GLU A 226 -21.08 -28.62 25.90
C GLU A 226 -22.06 -29.64 26.55
N GLY A 227 -23.06 -30.08 25.79
CA GLY A 227 -24.07 -31.03 26.23
C GLY A 227 -25.23 -30.31 26.92
N ASP A 228 -25.65 -30.80 28.09
CA ASP A 228 -26.78 -30.25 28.85
C ASP A 228 -26.55 -28.82 29.36
N THR A 229 -25.32 -28.30 29.27
CA THR A 229 -24.99 -26.91 29.60
C THR A 229 -25.18 -25.94 28.43
N GLY A 230 -25.45 -26.45 27.22
CA GLY A 230 -25.69 -25.64 26.03
C GLY A 230 -24.43 -25.29 25.25
N TRP A 231 -24.55 -24.28 24.39
CA TRP A 231 -23.43 -23.80 23.57
C TRP A 231 -22.44 -23.01 24.43
N SER A 232 -21.13 -23.25 24.20
CA SER A 232 -20.05 -22.45 24.77
C SER A 232 -20.15 -20.99 24.33
N ALA A 233 -19.36 -20.12 24.97
CA ALA A 233 -19.06 -18.80 24.40
C ALA A 233 -18.46 -18.97 22.99
N CYS A 234 -18.67 -17.97 22.14
CA CYS A 234 -18.05 -17.93 20.81
C CYS A 234 -16.53 -17.80 20.97
N ALA A 235 -15.79 -18.75 20.40
CA ALA A 235 -14.33 -18.74 20.40
C ALA A 235 -13.82 -18.20 19.05
N PRO A 236 -12.75 -17.39 19.04
CA PRO A 236 -12.14 -16.93 17.80
C PRO A 236 -11.51 -18.11 17.02
N PRO A 237 -11.26 -17.94 15.70
CA PRO A 237 -10.58 -18.93 14.87
C PRO A 237 -9.23 -19.41 15.45
N SER A 238 -8.48 -18.49 16.06
CA SER A 238 -7.14 -18.69 16.59
C SER A 238 -6.94 -17.87 17.87
N PRO A 239 -6.05 -18.27 18.79
CA PRO A 239 -5.64 -17.43 19.91
C PRO A 239 -4.53 -16.42 19.54
N THR A 240 -4.07 -16.42 18.30
CA THR A 240 -3.02 -15.53 17.80
C THR A 240 -3.35 -15.08 16.40
N ASP A 241 -3.10 -13.81 16.12
CA ASP A 241 -3.23 -13.25 14.78
C ASP A 241 -1.92 -12.56 14.34
N GLU A 242 -1.31 -13.06 13.27
CA GLU A 242 -0.12 -12.46 12.68
C GLU A 242 -0.51 -11.80 11.35
N PRO A 243 -0.21 -10.50 11.14
CA PRO A 243 -0.61 -9.80 9.93
C PRO A 243 -0.14 -10.49 8.65
N ASP A 244 -1.08 -11.00 7.86
CA ASP A 244 -0.76 -11.82 6.69
C ASP A 244 -1.43 -11.31 5.40
N GLY A 245 -1.57 -12.18 4.38
CA GLY A 245 -2.17 -11.82 3.09
C GLY A 245 -3.65 -12.22 2.94
N ALA A 246 -4.23 -12.90 3.94
CA ALA A 246 -5.65 -13.23 4.00
C ALA A 246 -6.48 -12.10 4.63
N PHE A 247 -5.83 -11.22 5.38
CA PHE A 247 -6.43 -10.06 6.04
C PHE A 247 -7.52 -10.41 7.06
N ALA A 248 -7.41 -11.60 7.66
CA ALA A 248 -8.37 -12.10 8.62
C ALA A 248 -8.00 -11.64 10.03
N ASP A 249 -8.99 -11.22 10.80
CA ASP A 249 -8.89 -11.00 12.25
C ASP A 249 -9.05 -12.37 12.93
N ASP A 250 -7.95 -13.09 13.08
CA ASP A 250 -7.97 -14.50 13.47
C ASP A 250 -8.17 -14.69 14.98
N ASP A 251 -7.84 -13.69 15.80
CA ASP A 251 -8.06 -13.71 17.25
C ASP A 251 -9.26 -12.87 17.72
N CYS A 252 -9.97 -12.26 16.77
CA CYS A 252 -11.17 -11.44 16.95
C CYS A 252 -10.96 -10.26 17.90
N ASP A 253 -9.76 -9.67 17.93
CA ASP A 253 -9.48 -8.47 18.72
C ASP A 253 -9.85 -7.16 17.98
N GLY A 254 -10.22 -7.29 16.71
CA GLY A 254 -10.81 -6.27 15.87
C GLY A 254 -9.89 -5.74 14.77
N ILE A 255 -8.65 -6.22 14.66
CA ILE A 255 -7.79 -5.94 13.51
C ILE A 255 -7.17 -7.25 13.01
N ASP A 256 -6.54 -7.19 11.85
CA ASP A 256 -5.64 -8.23 11.38
C ASP A 256 -4.24 -7.97 11.97
N GLY A 257 -3.96 -8.70 13.05
CA GLY A 257 -2.85 -8.53 13.98
C GLY A 257 -3.29 -8.50 15.44
N VAL A 258 -2.38 -8.18 16.36
CA VAL A 258 -2.68 -8.08 17.81
C VAL A 258 -2.67 -6.63 18.27
N VAL A 259 -3.83 -6.05 18.61
CA VAL A 259 -3.99 -4.68 19.13
C VAL A 259 -3.10 -4.42 20.33
N ALA A 260 -2.98 -5.40 21.23
CA ALA A 260 -2.21 -5.27 22.46
C ALA A 260 -0.70 -5.27 22.25
N ASP A 261 -0.20 -5.77 21.10
CA ASP A 261 1.23 -5.86 20.77
C ASP A 261 1.66 -4.82 19.73
N GLY A 262 0.89 -3.74 19.54
CA GLY A 262 1.18 -2.76 18.49
C GLY A 262 0.96 -1.30 18.83
N VAL A 263 1.64 -0.46 18.06
CA VAL A 263 1.49 1.00 18.06
C VAL A 263 0.80 1.46 16.80
N PHE A 264 -0.26 2.23 16.95
CA PHE A 264 -1.08 2.71 15.84
C PHE A 264 -0.57 4.05 15.32
N VAL A 265 -0.41 4.19 14.00
CA VAL A 265 0.12 5.38 13.33
C VAL A 265 -0.83 5.84 12.22
N ALA A 266 -1.19 7.12 12.20
CA ALA A 266 -2.09 7.72 11.22
C ALA A 266 -1.65 9.15 10.84
N PRO A 267 -1.91 9.64 9.61
CA PRO A 267 -1.51 11.00 9.22
C PRO A 267 -2.21 12.10 10.04
N THR A 268 -3.38 11.77 10.60
CA THR A 268 -4.20 12.64 11.46
C THR A 268 -3.78 12.60 12.93
N GLY A 269 -2.83 11.75 13.29
CA GLY A 269 -2.36 11.53 14.66
C GLY A 269 -1.52 12.68 15.26
N THR A 270 -0.97 12.43 16.45
CA THR A 270 -0.04 13.33 17.15
C THR A 270 1.22 12.58 17.58
N ASN A 271 2.34 13.25 17.87
CA ASN A 271 3.54 12.58 18.42
C ASN A 271 3.67 12.82 19.93
N PHE A 272 2.54 12.77 20.64
CA PHE A 272 2.50 13.01 22.07
C PHE A 272 1.34 12.26 22.70
N MET A 273 1.65 11.35 23.64
CA MET A 273 0.66 10.47 24.27
C MET A 273 -0.25 9.80 23.23
N CYS A 274 0.39 9.13 22.28
CA CYS A 274 -0.25 8.48 21.15
C CYS A 274 0.06 6.97 21.15
N GLY A 275 -0.48 6.26 20.16
CA GLY A 275 -0.15 4.87 19.87
C GLY A 275 -1.31 3.90 20.02
N THR A 276 -2.52 4.40 20.30
CA THR A 276 -3.75 3.61 20.33
C THR A 276 -4.60 3.88 19.08
N PRO A 277 -5.56 3.00 18.73
CA PRO A 277 -6.44 3.24 17.59
C PRO A 277 -7.20 4.58 17.66
N ALA A 278 -7.59 4.99 18.87
CA ALA A 278 -8.32 6.23 19.12
C ALA A 278 -7.42 7.48 19.20
N ALA A 279 -6.12 7.29 19.45
CA ALA A 279 -5.12 8.35 19.51
C ALA A 279 -3.82 7.89 18.82
N PRO A 280 -3.82 7.76 17.48
CA PRO A 280 -2.67 7.25 16.76
C PRO A 280 -1.51 8.23 16.74
N CYS A 281 -0.30 7.68 16.60
CA CYS A 281 0.90 8.47 16.40
C CYS A 281 0.92 9.11 15.01
N LYS A 282 1.51 10.30 14.88
CA LYS A 282 1.52 11.02 13.60
C LYS A 282 2.55 10.46 12.61
N THR A 283 3.73 10.09 13.12
CA THR A 283 4.86 9.65 12.29
C THR A 283 5.23 8.21 12.60
N ILE A 284 5.69 7.49 11.57
CA ILE A 284 6.08 6.09 11.66
C ILE A 284 7.30 5.95 12.55
N GLN A 285 8.28 6.87 12.46
CA GLN A 285 9.46 6.80 13.33
C GLN A 285 9.07 6.90 14.82
N PHE A 286 8.12 7.78 15.16
CA PHE A 286 7.66 7.90 16.54
C PHE A 286 6.91 6.63 16.99
N GLY A 287 6.19 5.98 16.07
CA GLY A 287 5.55 4.69 16.30
C GLY A 287 6.58 3.59 16.61
N ILE A 288 7.65 3.50 15.82
CA ILE A 288 8.76 2.55 16.06
C ILE A 288 9.41 2.81 17.42
N ASP A 289 9.76 4.05 17.72
CA ASP A 289 10.41 4.42 18.98
C ASP A 289 9.51 4.07 20.18
N SER A 290 8.20 4.26 20.03
CA SER A 290 7.20 3.90 21.04
C SER A 290 7.06 2.39 21.21
N ALA A 291 7.08 1.63 20.11
CA ALA A 291 7.02 0.16 20.15
C ALA A 291 8.24 -0.41 20.88
N VAL A 292 9.44 0.09 20.55
CA VAL A 292 10.69 -0.29 21.26
C VAL A 292 10.60 0.05 22.75
N ALA A 293 10.13 1.24 23.10
CA ALA A 293 9.99 1.66 24.49
C ALA A 293 8.95 0.83 25.27
N GLY A 294 7.89 0.40 24.60
CA GLY A 294 6.84 -0.46 25.16
C GLY A 294 7.16 -1.95 25.17
N GLY A 295 8.21 -2.38 24.45
CA GLY A 295 8.48 -3.80 24.21
C GLY A 295 7.43 -4.47 23.33
N LEU A 296 6.84 -3.70 22.40
CA LEU A 296 5.82 -4.15 21.46
C LEU A 296 6.46 -4.53 20.11
N SER A 297 5.84 -5.46 19.40
CA SER A 297 6.40 -6.00 18.15
C SER A 297 5.87 -5.31 16.89
N TYR A 298 4.76 -4.56 16.94
CA TYR A 298 4.10 -4.05 15.73
C TYR A 298 3.94 -2.53 15.69
N VAL A 299 3.99 -1.99 14.47
CA VAL A 299 3.52 -0.65 14.13
C VAL A 299 2.50 -0.77 13.01
N TYR A 300 1.23 -0.54 13.34
CA TYR A 300 0.10 -0.59 12.41
C TYR A 300 -0.10 0.81 11.80
N ILE A 301 -0.09 0.88 10.46
CA ILE A 301 0.00 2.14 9.74
C ILE A 301 -1.24 2.32 8.87
N GLN A 302 -1.98 3.37 9.18
CA GLN A 302 -3.15 3.80 8.42
C GLN A 302 -2.76 4.34 7.04
N ALA A 303 -3.67 4.22 6.08
CA ALA A 303 -3.49 4.76 4.74
C ALA A 303 -3.20 6.25 4.75
N GLY A 304 -2.27 6.65 3.90
CA GLY A 304 -1.78 8.01 3.85
C GLY A 304 -0.38 8.12 3.28
N THR A 305 0.11 9.36 3.24
CA THR A 305 1.48 9.67 2.84
C THR A 305 2.26 10.21 4.03
N TYR A 306 3.41 9.59 4.30
CA TYR A 306 4.30 9.91 5.41
C TYR A 306 5.62 10.44 4.83
N ASP A 307 5.82 11.76 4.98
CA ASP A 307 7.02 12.45 4.53
C ASP A 307 8.10 12.40 5.62
N GLU A 308 8.82 11.29 5.69
CA GLU A 308 9.84 11.04 6.70
C GLU A 308 10.86 10.00 6.22
N ILE A 309 12.01 9.96 6.91
CA ILE A 309 12.99 8.89 6.79
C ILE A 309 12.76 7.95 7.97
N VAL A 310 12.64 6.65 7.70
CA VAL A 310 12.31 5.65 8.70
C VAL A 310 13.53 4.76 8.97
N THR A 311 14.00 4.72 10.21
CA THR A 311 15.03 3.78 10.68
C THR A 311 14.36 2.63 11.41
N LEU A 312 14.52 1.43 10.88
CA LEU A 312 13.92 0.22 11.44
C LEU A 312 14.59 -0.18 12.75
N ALA A 313 13.80 -0.77 13.67
CA ALA A 313 14.28 -1.39 14.89
C ALA A 313 14.19 -2.92 14.80
N SER A 314 15.11 -3.61 15.48
CA SER A 314 15.11 -5.08 15.56
C SER A 314 13.85 -5.58 16.25
N GLY A 315 13.11 -6.49 15.61
CA GLY A 315 11.91 -7.09 16.18
C GLY A 315 10.64 -6.23 16.09
N VAL A 316 10.70 -5.04 15.48
CA VAL A 316 9.53 -4.20 15.25
C VAL A 316 9.09 -4.31 13.80
N HIS A 317 7.90 -4.83 13.57
CA HIS A 317 7.28 -5.02 12.27
C HIS A 317 6.48 -3.77 11.85
N LEU A 318 6.61 -3.34 10.59
CA LEU A 318 5.78 -2.30 9.99
C LEU A 318 4.68 -2.94 9.15
N VAL A 319 3.44 -2.58 9.42
CA VAL A 319 2.26 -3.18 8.79
C VAL A 319 1.39 -2.09 8.18
N GLY A 320 1.32 -2.05 6.86
CA GLY A 320 0.39 -1.19 6.12
C GLY A 320 -0.89 -1.93 5.73
N GLY A 321 -1.74 -1.23 4.98
CA GLY A 321 -3.01 -1.78 4.48
C GLY A 321 -4.23 -1.42 5.33
N PHE A 322 -4.09 -0.62 6.39
CA PHE A 322 -5.22 -0.21 7.22
C PHE A 322 -5.95 1.02 6.67
N ASP A 323 -7.28 0.98 6.61
CA ASP A 323 -8.12 2.14 6.27
C ASP A 323 -8.34 3.08 7.48
N SER A 324 -9.23 4.07 7.34
CA SER A 324 -9.57 4.98 8.43
C SER A 324 -10.31 4.38 9.63
N ASN A 325 -10.78 3.15 9.51
CA ASN A 325 -11.48 2.42 10.55
C ASN A 325 -10.62 1.28 11.13
N TRP A 326 -9.33 1.22 10.78
CA TRP A 326 -8.42 0.13 11.15
C TRP A 326 -8.81 -1.24 10.57
N THR A 327 -9.54 -1.24 9.45
CA THR A 327 -9.78 -2.46 8.67
C THR A 327 -8.65 -2.65 7.67
N ARG A 328 -8.05 -3.85 7.64
CA ARG A 328 -6.97 -4.19 6.71
C ARG A 328 -7.52 -4.80 5.43
N ASP A 329 -6.90 -4.49 4.30
CA ASP A 329 -7.19 -5.07 2.99
C ASP A 329 -5.93 -4.92 2.10
N ASP A 330 -6.00 -5.41 0.86
CA ASP A 330 -4.93 -5.28 -0.12
C ASP A 330 -4.53 -3.81 -0.31
N ARG A 331 -3.22 -3.54 -0.20
CA ARG A 331 -2.67 -2.17 -0.27
C ARG A 331 -3.00 -1.40 -1.56
N ASN A 332 -3.43 -2.07 -2.62
CA ASN A 332 -3.83 -1.43 -3.88
C ASN A 332 -5.30 -0.99 -3.87
N GLN A 333 -6.09 -1.40 -2.86
CA GLN A 333 -7.47 -0.94 -2.72
C GLN A 333 -7.52 0.55 -2.32
N PRO A 334 -8.50 1.31 -2.84
CA PRO A 334 -8.71 2.69 -2.43
C PRO A 334 -8.90 2.79 -0.91
N GLY A 335 -8.11 3.64 -0.26
CA GLY A 335 -8.21 3.83 1.19
C GLY A 335 -7.29 2.94 2.04
N HIS A 336 -6.51 2.03 1.43
CA HIS A 336 -5.57 1.14 2.14
C HIS A 336 -4.09 1.43 1.83
N ALA A 337 -3.81 2.32 0.88
CA ALA A 337 -2.45 2.60 0.44
C ALA A 337 -1.65 3.42 1.48
N VAL A 338 -0.56 2.85 1.98
CA VAL A 338 0.44 3.52 2.82
C VAL A 338 1.67 3.85 1.98
N THR A 339 2.00 5.14 1.85
CA THR A 339 3.20 5.59 1.12
C THR A 339 4.17 6.30 2.07
N ILE A 340 5.40 5.80 2.16
CA ILE A 340 6.50 6.48 2.83
C ILE A 340 7.32 7.22 1.77
N ARG A 341 7.51 8.53 1.94
CA ARG A 341 8.34 9.37 1.08
C ARG A 341 9.57 9.85 1.84
N GLY A 342 10.72 9.36 1.41
CA GLY A 342 12.00 9.65 2.03
C GLY A 342 12.54 11.05 1.72
N GLY A 343 13.78 11.28 2.15
CA GLY A 343 14.44 12.57 1.99
C GLY A 343 15.96 12.45 2.06
N LEU A 344 16.64 13.60 2.14
CA LEU A 344 18.09 13.64 2.39
C LEU A 344 18.35 13.35 3.87
N ASP A 345 18.96 12.20 4.15
CA ASP A 345 19.42 11.87 5.49
C ASP A 345 20.68 12.67 5.83
N PRO A 346 20.71 13.39 6.97
CA PRO A 346 21.84 14.24 7.34
C PRO A 346 23.08 13.44 7.73
N ASP A 347 22.92 12.22 8.27
CA ASP A 347 24.00 11.41 8.82
C ASP A 347 24.70 10.61 7.71
N GLU A 348 23.92 10.00 6.81
CA GLU A 348 24.40 9.27 5.63
C GLU A 348 24.78 10.22 4.48
N SER A 349 24.26 11.45 4.49
CA SER A 349 24.39 12.42 3.39
C SER A 349 23.89 11.88 2.03
N GLN A 350 22.90 10.97 2.07
CA GLN A 350 22.25 10.36 0.91
C GLN A 350 20.74 10.57 0.95
N TYR A 351 20.08 10.41 -0.19
CA TYR A 351 18.63 10.33 -0.20
C TYR A 351 18.21 8.90 0.13
N VAL A 352 17.39 8.74 1.17
CA VAL A 352 16.92 7.43 1.63
C VAL A 352 15.50 7.53 2.18
N THR A 353 14.73 6.45 2.05
CA THR A 353 13.40 6.35 2.66
C THR A 353 13.39 5.42 3.88
N VAL A 354 14.00 4.23 3.77
CA VAL A 354 14.09 3.28 4.88
C VAL A 354 15.54 2.87 5.15
N ILE A 355 15.98 3.00 6.39
CA ILE A 355 17.29 2.59 6.88
C ILE A 355 17.10 1.32 7.73
N ALA A 356 17.81 0.25 7.37
CA ALA A 356 17.71 -1.05 8.02
C ALA A 356 19.10 -1.56 8.39
N HIS A 357 19.68 -1.02 9.46
CA HIS A 357 21.05 -1.34 9.87
C HIS A 357 21.09 -2.19 11.13
N ASP A 358 21.99 -3.17 11.13
CA ASP A 358 22.33 -4.00 12.28
C ASP A 358 21.11 -4.67 12.95
N LEU A 359 20.15 -5.13 12.13
CA LEU A 359 18.97 -5.83 12.63
C LEU A 359 19.35 -7.24 13.11
N THR A 360 18.99 -7.54 14.37
CA THR A 360 19.38 -8.79 15.07
C THR A 360 18.20 -9.74 15.33
N ALA A 361 16.97 -9.25 15.17
CA ALA A 361 15.73 -10.02 15.23
C ALA A 361 14.96 -9.86 13.93
N THR A 362 14.03 -10.78 13.64
CA THR A 362 13.17 -10.69 12.46
C THR A 362 12.40 -9.39 12.49
N THR A 363 12.53 -8.60 11.42
CA THR A 363 11.85 -7.31 11.25
C THR A 363 11.17 -7.37 9.89
N LYS A 364 9.85 -7.23 9.89
CA LYS A 364 9.03 -7.32 8.67
C LYS A 364 8.56 -5.94 8.26
N VAL A 365 8.55 -5.66 6.96
CA VAL A 365 7.93 -4.47 6.38
C VAL A 365 6.89 -4.97 5.39
N MET A 366 5.62 -4.71 5.67
CA MET A 366 4.48 -5.36 5.03
C MET A 366 3.50 -4.35 4.45
N ASP A 367 3.10 -4.55 3.20
CA ASP A 367 1.98 -3.81 2.57
C ASP A 367 2.17 -2.30 2.42
N LEU A 368 3.38 -1.88 2.03
CA LEU A 368 3.76 -0.48 1.90
C LEU A 368 4.25 -0.11 0.49
N PHE A 369 4.09 1.16 0.14
CA PHE A 369 4.79 1.81 -0.97
C PHE A 369 5.93 2.65 -0.42
N ILE A 370 7.16 2.32 -0.81
CA ILE A 370 8.37 3.04 -0.41
C ILE A 370 8.82 3.88 -1.61
N GLN A 371 8.79 5.19 -1.47
CA GLN A 371 9.18 6.14 -2.51
C GLN A 371 10.34 7.00 -2.03
N THR A 372 11.40 7.09 -2.83
CA THR A 372 12.52 7.99 -2.59
C THR A 372 12.56 9.06 -3.68
N PRO A 373 12.71 10.34 -3.34
CA PRO A 373 12.82 11.38 -4.35
C PRO A 373 14.14 11.29 -5.13
N ASP A 374 14.21 12.00 -6.25
CA ASP A 374 15.46 12.18 -6.99
C ASP A 374 16.51 12.85 -6.11
N ALA A 375 17.71 12.30 -6.13
CA ALA A 375 18.82 12.84 -5.39
C ALA A 375 19.33 14.13 -6.03
N THR A 376 19.71 15.10 -5.20
CA THR A 376 20.35 16.34 -5.64
C THR A 376 21.62 16.64 -4.86
N GLY A 377 22.55 17.37 -5.49
CA GLY A 377 23.80 17.78 -4.88
C GLY A 377 24.89 16.71 -4.84
N THR A 378 26.00 17.03 -4.19
CA THR A 378 27.21 16.19 -4.18
C THR A 378 27.82 16.08 -2.79
N VAL A 379 28.63 15.03 -2.57
CA VAL A 379 29.45 14.80 -1.37
C VAL A 379 30.91 14.63 -1.79
N GLY A 380 31.70 15.70 -1.61
CA GLY A 380 33.09 15.76 -2.06
C GLY A 380 33.21 15.59 -3.58
N GLY A 381 32.40 16.33 -4.34
CA GLY A 381 32.37 16.29 -5.82
C GLY A 381 31.56 15.13 -6.41
N ARG A 382 31.24 14.11 -5.62
CA ARG A 382 30.51 12.92 -6.10
C ARG A 382 29.00 13.10 -5.97
N GLY A 383 28.24 12.70 -6.98
CA GLY A 383 26.78 12.79 -6.97
C GLY A 383 26.16 11.91 -5.86
N ARG A 384 25.19 12.45 -5.12
CA ARG A 384 24.40 11.66 -4.16
C ARG A 384 23.56 10.60 -4.86
N SER A 385 23.24 9.52 -4.16
CA SER A 385 22.32 8.46 -4.61
C SER A 385 20.96 8.58 -3.94
N SER A 386 19.97 7.92 -4.54
CA SER A 386 18.62 7.76 -4.03
C SER A 386 18.36 6.28 -3.69
N HIS A 387 18.07 5.99 -2.43
CA HIS A 387 17.90 4.64 -1.89
C HIS A 387 16.49 4.43 -1.33
N GLY A 388 15.71 3.52 -1.94
CA GLY A 388 14.44 3.06 -1.38
C GLY A 388 14.60 2.48 0.02
N VAL A 389 15.40 1.43 0.11
CA VAL A 389 15.78 0.77 1.36
C VAL A 389 17.30 0.63 1.35
N HIS A 390 17.96 1.11 2.40
CA HIS A 390 19.38 0.91 2.61
C HIS A 390 19.59 -0.07 3.79
N ALA A 391 19.93 -1.32 3.46
CA ALA A 391 20.11 -2.38 4.43
C ALA A 391 21.58 -2.78 4.58
N ALA A 392 22.09 -2.77 5.81
CA ALA A 392 23.47 -3.16 6.15
C ALA A 392 23.46 -4.04 7.40
N ASN A 393 24.12 -5.20 7.35
CA ASN A 393 24.17 -6.18 8.45
C ASN A 393 22.79 -6.63 8.99
N SER A 394 21.78 -6.71 8.12
CA SER A 394 20.38 -6.96 8.51
C SER A 394 19.81 -8.21 7.82
N ALA A 395 20.42 -9.37 8.08
CA ALA A 395 20.02 -10.63 7.43
C ALA A 395 18.60 -11.10 7.81
N THR A 396 18.02 -10.53 8.86
CA THR A 396 16.68 -10.83 9.40
C THR A 396 15.58 -9.91 8.85
N LEU A 397 15.92 -8.96 7.97
CA LEU A 397 14.94 -8.10 7.30
C LEU A 397 14.11 -8.90 6.31
N VAL A 398 12.79 -8.79 6.43
CA VAL A 398 11.82 -9.37 5.50
C VAL A 398 10.98 -8.26 4.90
N LEU A 399 10.92 -8.21 3.58
CA LEU A 399 10.05 -7.30 2.83
C LEU A 399 8.95 -8.13 2.17
N GLU A 400 7.70 -7.87 2.53
CA GLU A 400 6.56 -8.66 2.10
C GLU A 400 5.50 -7.74 1.51
N ARG A 401 5.08 -7.99 0.27
CA ARG A 401 4.09 -7.13 -0.40
C ARG A 401 4.48 -5.63 -0.35
N VAL A 402 5.76 -5.33 -0.61
CA VAL A 402 6.27 -3.95 -0.68
C VAL A 402 6.56 -3.56 -2.12
N THR A 403 6.21 -2.34 -2.50
CA THR A 403 6.66 -1.73 -3.77
C THR A 403 7.70 -0.66 -3.46
N ILE A 404 8.91 -0.80 -4.01
CA ILE A 404 10.01 0.15 -3.81
C ILE A 404 10.31 0.90 -5.10
N THR A 405 10.18 2.22 -5.06
CA THR A 405 10.52 3.12 -6.17
C THR A 405 11.60 4.09 -5.70
N ALA A 406 12.82 3.88 -6.17
CA ALA A 406 13.91 4.84 -5.97
C ALA A 406 13.87 5.93 -7.06
N GLY A 407 14.34 7.13 -6.71
CA GLY A 407 14.54 8.22 -7.65
C GLY A 407 15.88 8.12 -8.39
N ASP A 408 16.14 9.09 -9.26
CA ASP A 408 17.40 9.19 -9.98
C ASP A 408 18.55 9.63 -9.05
N GLY A 409 19.76 9.13 -9.30
CA GLY A 409 20.97 9.62 -8.65
C GLY A 409 21.38 11.00 -9.17
N ALA A 410 21.96 11.83 -8.30
CA ALA A 410 22.46 13.15 -8.67
C ALA A 410 23.71 13.03 -9.57
N PRO A 411 23.90 13.96 -10.52
CA PRO A 411 25.17 14.04 -11.24
C PRO A 411 26.31 14.43 -10.30
N GLY A 412 27.53 13.98 -10.62
CA GLY A 412 28.75 14.49 -9.98
C GLY A 412 29.03 15.94 -10.36
N ALA A 413 29.94 16.56 -9.62
CA ALA A 413 30.42 17.90 -9.90
C ALA A 413 31.18 17.94 -11.23
N THR A 414 31.12 19.10 -11.87
CA THR A 414 31.95 19.38 -13.05
C THR A 414 33.41 19.55 -12.63
N GLY A 415 34.34 19.00 -13.42
CA GLY A 415 35.77 19.24 -13.22
C GLY A 415 36.12 20.73 -13.26
N ALA A 416 37.16 21.12 -12.52
CA ALA A 416 37.67 22.49 -12.55
C ALA A 416 38.16 22.86 -13.96
N ALA A 417 37.97 24.14 -14.34
CA ALA A 417 38.58 24.68 -15.54
C ALA A 417 40.11 24.59 -15.44
N GLY A 418 40.77 24.31 -16.57
CA GLY A 418 42.23 24.38 -16.63
C GLY A 418 42.72 25.83 -16.56
N ASP A 419 43.89 26.04 -15.98
CA ASP A 419 44.51 27.36 -15.90
C ASP A 419 45.18 27.74 -17.23
N SER A 420 45.05 29.02 -17.61
CA SER A 420 45.77 29.58 -18.76
C SER A 420 47.24 29.84 -18.39
N ALA A 421 48.15 29.69 -19.36
CA ALA A 421 49.57 29.99 -19.14
C ALA A 421 49.83 31.52 -19.01
N SER A 422 50.84 31.93 -18.26
CA SER A 422 51.20 33.35 -17.99
C SER A 422 51.55 34.14 -19.26
N THR A 423 50.85 35.25 -19.52
CA THR A 423 51.10 36.10 -20.71
C THR A 423 52.21 37.14 -20.50
N THR A 424 53.02 37.00 -19.45
CA THR A 424 54.00 38.03 -19.06
C THR A 424 55.22 38.03 -20.00
N ALA A 425 55.35 39.07 -20.82
CA ALA A 425 56.49 39.26 -21.72
C ALA A 425 57.80 39.52 -20.93
N ALA A 426 58.91 38.91 -21.36
CA ALA A 426 60.22 39.19 -20.77
C ALA A 426 60.62 40.66 -21.05
N PRO A 427 61.11 41.41 -20.05
CA PRO A 427 61.51 42.80 -20.23
C PRO A 427 62.69 42.93 -21.21
N SER A 428 62.71 44.02 -21.98
CA SER A 428 63.86 44.38 -22.84
C SER A 428 65.07 44.79 -21.99
N GLY A 429 66.28 44.49 -22.48
CA GLY A 429 67.51 44.97 -21.87
C GLY A 429 67.63 46.50 -21.92
N GLY A 430 68.34 47.09 -20.97
CA GLY A 430 68.59 48.53 -20.96
C GLY A 430 69.40 48.99 -22.19
N GLY A 431 69.19 50.22 -22.65
CA GLY A 431 70.03 50.84 -23.68
C GLY A 431 71.46 51.07 -23.19
N GLY A 432 72.44 51.01 -24.10
CA GLY A 432 73.82 51.39 -23.79
C GLY A 432 73.95 52.88 -23.50
N ALA A 433 74.88 53.25 -22.62
CA ALA A 433 75.15 54.67 -22.34
C ALA A 433 75.70 55.37 -23.61
N PRO A 434 75.41 56.68 -23.80
CA PRO A 434 76.01 57.46 -24.88
C PRO A 434 77.54 57.47 -24.76
N GLY A 435 78.23 57.58 -25.90
CA GLY A 435 79.68 57.78 -25.93
C GLY A 435 80.07 59.08 -25.20
N GLU A 436 81.21 59.09 -24.51
CA GLU A 436 81.75 60.33 -23.95
C GLU A 436 82.49 61.14 -25.03
N GLU A 437 82.23 62.44 -25.12
CA GLU A 437 83.03 63.36 -25.93
C GLU A 437 84.38 63.66 -25.25
N SER A 438 85.47 63.54 -26.01
CA SER A 438 86.84 63.69 -25.49
C SER A 438 87.78 64.14 -26.59
N PHE A 439 88.84 64.88 -26.23
CA PHE A 439 89.84 65.41 -27.16
C PHE A 439 90.94 64.39 -27.55
N ASP A 440 90.80 63.12 -27.19
CA ASP A 440 91.78 62.08 -27.53
C ASP A 440 91.69 61.70 -29.02
N LEU A 441 92.76 61.96 -29.78
CA LEU A 441 92.86 61.58 -31.20
C LEU A 441 92.92 60.05 -31.34
N CYS A 442 91.92 59.47 -32.02
CA CYS A 442 91.78 58.03 -32.34
C CYS A 442 91.59 57.10 -31.12
N SER A 443 90.38 57.11 -30.54
CA SER A 443 90.01 56.20 -29.44
C SER A 443 88.87 55.25 -29.83
N THR A 444 89.12 53.94 -29.80
CA THR A 444 88.07 52.92 -30.01
C THR A 444 87.34 52.54 -28.71
N SER A 445 87.52 53.33 -27.65
CA SER A 445 86.89 53.06 -26.35
C SER A 445 85.37 53.27 -26.44
N ARG A 446 84.64 52.49 -25.64
CA ARG A 446 83.18 52.49 -25.59
C ARG A 446 82.70 52.74 -24.18
N SER A 447 81.62 53.49 -24.05
CA SER A 447 80.90 53.64 -22.79
C SER A 447 80.31 52.30 -22.33
N ALA A 448 79.90 52.24 -21.05
CA ALA A 448 79.29 51.04 -20.49
C ALA A 448 78.07 50.59 -21.32
N GLY A 449 78.02 49.28 -21.62
CA GLY A 449 76.83 48.66 -22.19
C GLY A 449 75.67 48.69 -21.20
N GLY A 450 74.45 48.62 -21.73
CA GLY A 450 73.25 48.48 -20.91
C GLY A 450 73.23 47.14 -20.18
N ALA A 451 72.53 47.07 -19.05
CA ALA A 451 72.32 45.81 -18.34
C ALA A 451 71.37 44.90 -19.13
N GLY A 452 71.66 43.60 -19.16
CA GLY A 452 70.69 42.60 -19.61
C GLY A 452 69.51 42.54 -18.65
N ALA A 453 68.31 42.29 -19.18
CA ALA A 453 67.12 42.11 -18.36
C ALA A 453 67.01 40.67 -17.83
N SER A 454 66.32 40.49 -16.71
CA SER A 454 65.99 39.17 -16.14
C SER A 454 64.48 39.01 -16.03
N ASN A 455 63.97 37.82 -16.34
CA ASN A 455 62.55 37.50 -16.16
C ASN A 455 62.32 36.92 -14.76
N SER A 456 61.81 37.74 -13.83
CA SER A 456 61.50 37.31 -12.46
C SER A 456 60.32 36.34 -12.38
N ALA A 457 59.47 36.27 -13.40
CA ALA A 457 58.36 35.32 -13.48
C ALA A 457 58.80 33.91 -13.95
N CYS A 458 59.99 33.75 -14.54
CA CYS A 458 60.51 32.47 -15.03
C CYS A 458 62.02 32.32 -14.70
N PRO A 459 62.36 31.83 -13.48
CA PRO A 459 63.74 31.63 -13.06
C PRO A 459 64.48 30.68 -14.03
N GLY A 460 65.60 31.13 -14.60
CA GLY A 460 66.39 30.36 -15.58
C GLY A 460 66.26 30.83 -17.03
N THR A 461 65.39 31.80 -17.32
CA THR A 461 65.33 32.47 -18.64
C THR A 461 66.01 33.84 -18.59
N ALA A 462 66.87 34.12 -19.58
CA ALA A 462 67.50 35.43 -19.73
C ALA A 462 66.55 36.40 -20.46
N GLY A 463 66.43 37.63 -19.96
CA GLY A 463 65.74 38.70 -20.68
C GLY A 463 66.61 39.26 -21.81
N GLY A 464 66.18 40.38 -22.40
CA GLY A 464 66.92 41.00 -23.50
C GLY A 464 68.36 41.36 -23.12
N THR A 465 69.32 41.09 -23.99
CA THR A 465 70.71 41.52 -23.78
C THR A 465 70.79 43.04 -23.87
N GLY A 466 71.52 43.67 -22.95
CA GLY A 466 71.66 45.12 -22.94
C GLY A 466 72.44 45.65 -24.14
N GLY A 467 72.18 46.91 -24.49
CA GLY A 467 72.74 47.54 -25.68
C GLY A 467 74.23 47.84 -25.54
N ALA A 468 75.00 47.77 -26.63
CA ALA A 468 76.40 48.19 -26.61
C ALA A 468 76.50 49.70 -26.38
N GLY A 469 77.38 50.15 -25.49
CA GLY A 469 77.62 51.57 -25.26
C GLY A 469 78.18 52.27 -26.51
N GLY A 470 77.95 53.57 -26.60
CA GLY A 470 78.40 54.41 -27.72
C GLY A 470 79.92 54.41 -27.85
N SER A 471 80.42 54.44 -29.08
CA SER A 471 81.85 54.61 -29.37
C SER A 471 82.23 56.09 -29.44
N LYS A 472 83.44 56.39 -28.96
CA LYS A 472 84.12 57.66 -29.22
C LYS A 472 84.49 57.78 -30.71
N ASP A 473 84.90 58.97 -31.13
CA ASP A 473 85.28 59.29 -32.51
C ASP A 473 86.30 58.26 -33.06
N SER A 474 85.99 57.73 -34.25
CA SER A 474 86.78 56.73 -34.96
C SER A 474 87.36 57.26 -36.28
N ASP A 475 87.07 58.52 -36.65
CA ASP A 475 87.64 59.16 -37.82
C ASP A 475 89.01 59.75 -37.47
N CYS A 476 90.07 59.16 -38.04
CA CYS A 476 91.45 59.58 -37.83
C CYS A 476 91.91 60.63 -38.88
N SER A 477 90.99 61.37 -39.51
CA SER A 477 91.35 62.39 -40.49
C SER A 477 92.02 63.62 -39.84
N VAL A 478 93.26 63.91 -40.24
CA VAL A 478 94.05 65.03 -39.69
C VAL A 478 93.52 66.41 -40.13
N PHE A 479 92.64 66.44 -41.14
CA PHE A 479 92.21 67.70 -41.79
C PHE A 479 90.76 68.09 -41.50
N SER A 480 89.96 67.25 -40.83
CA SER A 480 88.61 67.60 -40.35
C SER A 480 88.16 66.62 -39.26
N PRO A 481 88.61 66.76 -38.00
CA PRO A 481 88.12 65.92 -36.91
C PRO A 481 86.65 66.25 -36.63
N ASP A 482 85.78 65.24 -36.70
CA ASP A 482 84.38 65.33 -36.34
C ASP A 482 84.22 64.63 -34.98
N PHE A 483 84.27 65.40 -33.90
CA PHE A 483 84.32 64.91 -32.52
C PHE A 483 82.99 64.28 -32.02
N ASP A 484 82.12 63.89 -32.94
CA ASP A 484 80.78 63.41 -32.66
C ASP A 484 80.81 62.02 -32.01
N ALA A 485 80.40 61.96 -30.74
CA ALA A 485 80.19 60.69 -30.06
C ALA A 485 78.97 59.97 -30.65
N THR A 486 79.11 58.67 -30.94
CA THR A 486 77.98 57.87 -31.40
C THR A 486 77.07 57.50 -30.23
N ALA A 487 75.75 57.57 -30.43
CA ALA A 487 74.79 57.08 -29.45
C ALA A 487 74.98 55.58 -29.19
N GLY A 488 74.76 55.17 -27.94
CA GLY A 488 74.71 53.75 -27.58
C GLY A 488 73.63 53.02 -28.38
N ARG A 489 73.88 51.75 -28.70
CA ARG A 489 72.88 50.92 -29.38
C ARG A 489 71.77 50.55 -28.39
N ALA A 490 70.54 50.42 -28.89
CA ALA A 490 69.46 49.85 -28.12
C ALA A 490 69.80 48.41 -27.71
N GLY A 491 69.36 48.00 -26.51
CA GLY A 491 69.35 46.60 -26.12
C GLY A 491 68.50 45.79 -27.09
N THR A 492 68.83 44.52 -27.27
CA THR A 492 68.02 43.63 -28.09
C THR A 492 67.03 42.88 -27.22
N ASN A 493 65.89 42.52 -27.80
CA ASN A 493 65.00 41.57 -27.15
C ASN A 493 65.72 40.23 -26.94
N ALA A 494 65.26 39.44 -25.97
CA ALA A 494 65.84 38.13 -25.69
C ALA A 494 65.80 37.25 -26.95
N SER A 495 66.87 36.50 -27.22
CA SER A 495 66.83 35.46 -28.25
C SER A 495 65.92 34.33 -27.77
N VAL A 496 64.81 34.11 -28.47
CA VAL A 496 63.95 32.95 -28.23
C VAL A 496 64.65 31.69 -28.74
N SER A 497 64.95 30.75 -27.84
CA SER A 497 65.49 29.45 -28.21
C SER A 497 64.39 28.62 -28.86
N ALA A 498 64.54 28.33 -30.15
CA ALA A 498 63.54 27.63 -30.93
C ALA A 498 63.58 26.12 -30.64
N SER A 499 62.61 25.65 -29.86
CA SER A 499 62.13 24.26 -29.94
C SER A 499 60.61 24.28 -30.02
N GLY A 500 60.08 24.22 -31.23
CA GLY A 500 58.63 24.19 -31.50
C GLY A 500 58.00 25.59 -31.57
N SER A 501 57.08 25.75 -32.52
CA SER A 501 56.46 27.00 -32.98
C SER A 501 55.81 27.90 -31.90
N TYR A 502 56.62 28.68 -31.17
CA TYR A 502 56.19 29.77 -30.31
C TYR A 502 56.80 31.12 -30.76
N GLY A 503 56.08 32.21 -30.51
CA GLY A 503 56.22 33.57 -31.04
C GLY A 503 57.61 34.02 -31.49
N ALA A 504 57.68 34.51 -32.74
CA ALA A 504 58.89 35.08 -33.33
C ALA A 504 58.90 36.60 -33.16
N GLY A 505 60.03 37.18 -32.74
CA GLY A 505 60.22 38.63 -32.74
C GLY A 505 60.00 39.22 -34.14
N GLY A 506 59.46 40.42 -34.21
CA GLY A 506 59.31 41.14 -35.47
C GLY A 506 60.67 41.60 -35.99
N ALA A 507 60.81 41.75 -37.30
CA ALA A 507 62.05 42.25 -37.89
C ALA A 507 62.37 43.65 -37.33
N GLY A 508 63.63 43.86 -36.94
CA GLY A 508 64.11 45.17 -36.52
C GLY A 508 63.95 46.19 -37.65
N GLY A 509 63.45 47.38 -37.32
CA GLY A 509 63.29 48.47 -38.27
C GLY A 509 64.64 49.09 -38.67
N SER A 510 64.68 49.75 -39.82
CA SER A 510 65.84 50.56 -40.21
C SER A 510 66.02 51.75 -39.27
N VAL A 511 67.17 52.41 -39.34
CA VAL A 511 67.37 53.72 -38.68
C VAL A 511 66.20 54.65 -39.05
N CYS A 512 65.56 55.20 -38.03
CA CYS A 512 64.36 56.07 -38.09
C CYS A 512 63.00 55.42 -38.50
N ASN A 513 62.87 54.09 -38.58
CA ASN A 513 61.56 53.43 -38.78
C ASN A 513 61.25 52.41 -37.67
N PRO A 514 59.99 52.30 -37.20
CA PRO A 514 59.59 51.24 -36.27
C PRO A 514 59.79 49.85 -36.89
N GLY A 515 60.23 48.88 -36.09
CA GLY A 515 60.25 47.47 -36.48
C GLY A 515 58.83 46.90 -36.65
N GLY A 516 58.72 45.82 -37.42
CA GLY A 516 57.45 45.11 -37.57
C GLY A 516 57.01 44.47 -36.25
N ALA A 517 55.70 44.26 -36.07
CA ALA A 517 55.19 43.49 -34.93
C ALA A 517 55.66 42.02 -35.01
N GLY A 518 56.04 41.45 -33.86
CA GLY A 518 56.34 40.02 -33.77
C GLY A 518 55.09 39.15 -33.88
N ARG A 519 55.28 37.86 -34.16
CA ARG A 519 54.24 36.85 -33.97
C ARG A 519 54.10 36.59 -32.46
N ALA A 520 52.88 36.67 -31.94
CA ALA A 520 52.59 36.35 -30.55
C ALA A 520 53.02 34.91 -30.19
N GLY A 521 53.44 34.70 -28.95
CA GLY A 521 53.59 33.37 -28.34
C GLY A 521 52.30 32.58 -28.47
N ARG A 522 52.39 31.27 -28.76
CA ARG A 522 51.21 30.40 -28.63
C ARG A 522 51.04 30.07 -27.15
N VAL A 523 49.91 30.46 -26.58
CA VAL A 523 49.48 30.02 -25.25
C VAL A 523 48.79 28.68 -25.45
N VAL A 524 49.28 27.60 -24.83
CA VAL A 524 48.50 26.37 -24.71
C VAL A 524 47.82 26.41 -23.35
N ASN A 525 46.54 26.77 -23.34
CA ASN A 525 45.73 26.65 -22.13
C ASN A 525 45.72 25.19 -21.67
N GLY A 526 45.67 24.98 -20.36
CA GLY A 526 45.48 23.65 -19.81
C GLY A 526 44.21 23.02 -20.38
N ALA A 527 44.25 21.72 -20.65
CA ALA A 527 43.04 21.00 -21.09
C ALA A 527 41.95 21.19 -20.02
N ALA A 528 40.71 21.47 -20.46
CA ALA A 528 39.58 21.54 -19.54
C ALA A 528 39.45 20.21 -18.77
N GLY A 529 39.03 20.29 -17.50
CA GLY A 529 38.70 19.11 -16.72
C GLY A 529 37.67 18.24 -17.44
N SER A 530 37.76 16.93 -17.30
CA SER A 530 36.74 16.05 -17.84
C SER A 530 35.46 16.16 -17.02
N GLY A 531 34.29 16.14 -17.66
CA GLY A 531 33.03 15.91 -16.96
C GLY A 531 33.05 14.59 -16.19
N ALA A 532 32.15 14.45 -15.22
CA ALA A 532 31.95 13.19 -14.51
C ALA A 532 31.70 12.05 -15.51
N ALA A 533 32.43 10.95 -15.38
CA ALA A 533 32.22 9.77 -16.21
C ALA A 533 30.87 9.12 -15.89
N ALA A 534 30.20 8.56 -16.91
CA ALA A 534 28.95 7.83 -16.70
C ALA A 534 29.16 6.62 -15.78
N GLY A 535 28.23 6.42 -14.84
CA GLY A 535 28.21 5.29 -13.90
C GLY A 535 28.48 5.67 -12.44
N GLY A 536 28.27 4.70 -11.57
CA GLY A 536 28.47 4.85 -10.13
C GLY A 536 29.83 4.36 -9.63
N GLN A 537 30.14 4.69 -8.38
CA GLN A 537 31.23 4.13 -7.59
C GLN A 537 30.71 3.80 -6.19
N LEU A 538 31.05 2.62 -5.66
CA LEU A 538 30.79 2.26 -4.27
C LEU A 538 31.90 2.80 -3.36
N ILE A 539 31.54 3.53 -2.32
CA ILE A 539 32.45 4.06 -1.29
C ILE A 539 31.85 3.73 0.08
N GLY A 540 32.55 2.89 0.83
CA GLY A 540 31.95 2.26 2.01
C GLY A 540 30.76 1.41 1.58
N ASN A 541 29.59 1.66 2.17
CA ASN A 541 28.35 0.96 1.86
C ASN A 541 27.45 1.70 0.86
N TYR A 542 27.86 2.89 0.38
CA TYR A 542 27.02 3.74 -0.46
C TYR A 542 27.51 3.85 -1.90
N TRP A 543 26.56 3.88 -2.82
CA TRP A 543 26.81 4.25 -4.19
C TRP A 543 26.87 5.77 -4.32
N PHE A 544 27.73 6.24 -5.22
CA PHE A 544 27.82 7.63 -5.60
C PHE A 544 27.94 7.76 -7.11
N GLY A 545 27.42 8.86 -7.68
CA GLY A 545 27.80 9.32 -9.00
C GLY A 545 29.29 9.71 -9.02
N ARG A 546 30.00 9.34 -10.08
CA ARG A 546 31.43 9.69 -10.21
C ARG A 546 31.65 11.20 -10.27
N ASP A 547 32.80 11.66 -9.80
CA ASP A 547 33.23 13.06 -9.91
C ASP A 547 33.90 13.34 -11.28
N GLY A 548 33.92 14.61 -11.68
CA GLY A 548 34.70 15.10 -12.81
C GLY A 548 36.20 15.05 -12.55
N GLY A 549 36.98 15.00 -13.64
CA GLY A 549 38.44 15.06 -13.56
C GLY A 549 38.91 16.51 -13.54
N SER A 550 39.98 16.81 -12.80
CA SER A 550 40.59 18.14 -12.79
C SER A 550 41.17 18.50 -14.17
N GLY A 551 41.07 19.78 -14.54
CA GLY A 551 41.76 20.31 -15.72
C GLY A 551 43.27 20.25 -15.59
N GLY A 552 43.96 20.17 -16.74
CA GLY A 552 45.41 20.26 -16.78
C GLY A 552 45.88 21.69 -16.54
N VAL A 553 47.15 21.85 -16.18
CA VAL A 553 47.82 23.16 -16.16
C VAL A 553 48.32 23.47 -17.56
N GLY A 554 48.11 24.70 -18.04
CA GLY A 554 48.65 25.14 -19.33
C GLY A 554 50.18 25.24 -19.34
N GLU A 555 50.80 24.90 -20.47
CA GLU A 555 52.25 24.95 -20.66
C GLU A 555 52.67 26.13 -21.56
N HIS A 556 53.93 26.56 -21.39
CA HIS A 556 54.59 27.60 -22.19
C HIS A 556 55.46 27.03 -23.30
#